data_AF-A0A9X0YQ55-F1
#
_entry.id   AF-A0A9X0YQ55-F1
#
_cell.length_a   1.000
_cell.length_b   1.000
_cell.length_c   1.000
_cell.angle_alpha   90.00
_cell.angle_beta   90.00
_cell.angle_gamma   90.00
#
_symmetry.space_group_name_H-M   'P 1'
#
loop_
_entity.id
_entity.type
_entity.pdbx_description
1 polymer ?
#
loop_
_entity_poly.entity_id
_entity_poly.type
_entity_poly.pdbx_seq_one_letter_code
_entity_poly.pdbx_strand_id
1 'polypeptide(L)'
;MKKRKMHKWIFTFGAVGGVIGMTIGQLLKGNLDFASILGSFTALLLMVGVDVARMRLKKDKTPDFDERTVHNMQKFYAYAANIFIGTLLIGLAVVSLMGIEKNHDILFNNCCYDLSIFQRHWCTRCKS
;
A
#
# COMPACT_ATOMS: atom_id res chain seq x y z
N MET A 1 15.46 -28.73 11.60
CA MET A 1 14.10 -28.21 11.34
C MET A 1 13.76 -27.05 12.31
N LYS A 2 13.95 -25.78 11.90
CA LYS A 2 13.72 -24.58 12.77
C LYS A 2 12.69 -23.60 12.17
N LYS A 3 11.84 -24.05 11.22
CA LYS A 3 10.90 -23.17 10.47
C LYS A 3 9.54 -22.92 11.16
N ARG A 4 9.16 -23.68 12.20
CA ARG A 4 7.80 -23.60 12.80
C ARG A 4 7.55 -22.36 13.67
N LYS A 5 8.59 -21.61 14.09
CA LYS A 5 8.41 -20.44 14.97
C LYS A 5 8.01 -19.16 14.22
N MET A 6 8.35 -19.01 12.94
CA MET A 6 8.12 -17.76 12.19
C MET A 6 6.65 -17.54 11.84
N HIS A 7 5.87 -18.61 11.64
CA HIS A 7 4.45 -18.50 11.31
C HIS A 7 3.61 -17.88 12.46
N LYS A 8 4.12 -17.92 13.69
CA LYS A 8 3.45 -17.35 14.86
C LYS A 8 3.46 -15.83 14.90
N TRP A 9 4.30 -15.18 14.10
CA TRP A 9 4.49 -13.72 14.12
C TRP A 9 4.02 -13.04 12.84
N ILE A 10 3.20 -13.72 12.04
CA ILE A 10 2.83 -13.23 10.70
C ILE A 10 2.02 -11.93 10.75
N PHE A 11 1.25 -11.70 11.81
CA PHE A 11 0.52 -10.45 12.03
C PHE A 11 1.46 -9.31 12.35
N THR A 12 2.48 -9.54 13.18
CA THR A 12 3.50 -8.50 13.43
C THR A 12 4.33 -8.17 12.19
N PHE A 13 4.71 -9.15 11.36
CA PHE A 13 5.40 -8.87 10.11
C PHE A 13 4.53 -8.07 9.13
N GLY A 14 3.24 -8.41 9.03
CA GLY A 14 2.28 -7.63 8.24
C GLY A 14 2.11 -6.20 8.75
N ALA A 15 2.03 -6.02 10.07
CA ALA A 15 1.91 -4.70 10.70
C ALA A 15 3.16 -3.84 10.47
N VAL A 16 4.36 -4.41 10.64
CA VAL A 16 5.63 -3.72 10.36
C VAL A 16 5.72 -3.34 8.88
N GLY A 17 5.37 -4.27 7.97
CA GLY A 17 5.32 -4.00 6.54
C GLY A 17 4.35 -2.87 6.18
N GLY A 18 3.21 -2.79 6.87
CA GLY A 18 2.24 -1.71 6.72
C GLY A 18 2.79 -0.34 7.13
N VAL A 19 3.47 -0.25 8.28
CA VAL A 19 4.11 1.00 8.74
C VAL A 19 5.20 1.44 7.78
N ILE A 20 6.04 0.51 7.30
CA ILE A 20 7.10 0.81 6.32
C ILE A 20 6.49 1.28 5.00
N GLY A 21 5.47 0.58 4.49
CA GLY A 21 4.79 0.96 3.25
C GLY A 21 4.14 2.35 3.34
N MET A 22 3.52 2.66 4.48
CA MET A 22 2.93 3.98 4.72
C MET A 22 4.00 5.08 4.78
N THR A 23 5.13 4.81 5.45
CA THR A 23 6.26 5.75 5.54
C THR A 23 6.86 6.03 4.16
N ILE A 24 7.08 4.98 3.35
CA ILE A 24 7.58 5.13 1.97
C ILE A 24 6.59 5.88 1.10
N GLY A 25 5.29 5.59 1.22
CA GLY A 25 4.23 6.28 0.47
C GLY A 25 4.16 7.79 0.76
N GLN A 26 4.45 8.19 2.00
CA GLN A 26 4.51 9.60 2.38
C GLN A 26 5.79 10.29 1.89
N LEU A 27 6.94 9.60 1.95
CA LEU A 27 8.21 10.10 1.41
C LEU A 27 8.10 10.42 -0.08
N LEU A 28 7.40 9.58 -0.85
CA LEU A 28 7.16 9.81 -2.29
C LEU A 28 6.24 11.01 -2.56
N LYS A 29 5.35 11.37 -1.63
CA LYS A 29 4.48 12.56 -1.74
C LYS A 29 5.13 13.85 -1.23
N GLY A 30 6.29 13.77 -0.58
CA GLY A 30 7.03 14.93 -0.08
C GLY A 30 6.41 15.65 1.14
N ASN A 31 5.24 15.21 1.62
CA ASN A 31 4.57 15.75 2.81
C ASN A 31 4.51 14.68 3.90
N LEU A 32 5.27 14.90 4.98
CA LEU A 32 5.28 14.03 6.15
C LEU A 32 4.17 14.43 7.11
N ASP A 33 3.04 13.74 7.02
CA ASP A 33 1.96 13.86 7.98
C ASP A 33 2.25 12.98 9.22
N PHE A 34 2.68 13.64 10.29
CA PHE A 34 2.95 12.99 11.56
C PHE A 34 1.72 12.32 12.17
N ALA A 35 0.51 12.83 11.92
CA ALA A 35 -0.72 12.22 12.44
C ALA A 35 -0.93 10.82 11.86
N SER A 36 -0.70 10.68 10.55
CA SER A 36 -0.73 9.41 9.85
C SER A 36 0.35 8.43 10.33
N ILE A 37 1.57 8.90 10.61
CA ILE A 37 2.65 8.05 11.16
C ILE A 37 2.26 7.55 12.56
N LEU A 38 1.78 8.42 13.44
CA LEU A 38 1.31 8.07 14.78
C LEU A 38 0.15 7.06 14.73
N GLY A 39 -0.83 7.26 13.84
CA GLY A 39 -1.93 6.32 13.63
C GLY A 39 -1.43 4.92 13.22
N SER A 40 -0.48 4.86 12.29
CA SER A 40 0.13 3.59 11.85
C SER A 40 0.87 2.87 12.97
N PHE A 41 1.57 3.62 13.81
CA PHE A 41 2.30 3.08 14.96
C PHE A 41 1.35 2.52 16.03
N THR A 42 0.22 3.21 16.23
CA THR A 42 -0.84 2.76 17.14
C THR A 42 -1.47 1.45 16.65
N ALA A 43 -1.75 1.35 15.35
CA ALA A 43 -2.25 0.12 14.74
C ALA A 43 -1.25 -1.05 14.85
N LEU A 44 0.06 -0.76 14.71
CA LEU A 44 1.11 -1.75 14.92
C LEU A 44 1.11 -2.30 16.35
N LEU A 45 1.03 -1.42 17.36
CA LEU A 45 0.98 -1.84 18.76
C LEU A 45 -0.25 -2.72 19.06
N LEU A 46 -1.41 -2.39 18.50
CA LEU A 46 -2.63 -3.20 18.65
C LEU A 46 -2.46 -4.57 17.99
N MET A 47 -1.95 -4.64 16.76
CA MET A 47 -1.67 -5.89 16.05
C MET A 47 -0.68 -6.78 16.81
N VAL A 48 0.39 -6.21 17.34
CA VAL A 48 1.37 -6.92 18.18
C VAL A 48 0.70 -7.44 19.45
N GLY A 49 -0.15 -6.64 20.10
CA GLY A 49 -0.92 -7.05 21.27
C GLY A 49 -1.82 -8.25 20.99
N VAL A 50 -2.53 -8.24 19.87
CA VAL A 50 -3.39 -9.36 19.42
C VAL A 50 -2.55 -10.62 19.16
N ASP A 51 -1.39 -10.49 18.51
CA ASP A 51 -0.54 -11.65 18.19
C ASP A 51 0.03 -12.30 19.47
N VAL A 52 0.45 -11.48 20.43
CA VAL A 52 0.91 -11.95 21.75
C VAL A 52 -0.23 -12.59 22.53
N ALA A 53 -1.41 -11.97 22.55
CA ALA A 53 -2.59 -12.54 23.20
C ALA A 53 -2.97 -13.89 22.58
N ARG A 54 -2.94 -14.00 21.26
CA ARG A 54 -3.20 -15.25 20.52
C ARG A 54 -2.18 -16.34 20.86
N MET A 55 -0.90 -15.99 20.99
CA MET A 55 0.15 -16.93 21.41
C MET A 55 -0.03 -17.40 22.85
N ARG A 56 -0.56 -16.56 23.74
CA ARG A 56 -0.81 -16.89 25.15
C ARG A 56 -2.09 -17.70 25.34
N LEU A 57 -3.14 -17.47 24.54
CA LEU A 57 -4.40 -18.20 24.62
C LEU A 57 -4.34 -19.63 24.07
N LYS A 58 -3.42 -19.94 23.14
CA LYS A 58 -3.23 -21.31 22.66
C LYS A 58 -2.53 -22.19 23.70
N LYS A 59 -3.34 -22.89 24.49
CA LYS A 59 -2.90 -23.83 25.53
C LYS A 59 -2.49 -25.20 24.97
N ASP A 60 -3.03 -25.61 23.82
CA ASP A 60 -2.76 -26.91 23.20
C ASP A 60 -1.70 -26.86 22.09
N LYS A 61 -0.81 -27.87 22.08
CA LYS A 61 0.25 -28.05 21.07
C LYS A 61 -0.24 -28.75 19.80
N THR A 62 -1.53 -28.68 19.51
CA THR A 62 -2.05 -29.18 18.24
C THR A 62 -1.46 -28.34 17.09
N PRO A 63 -0.89 -28.98 16.06
CA PRO A 63 -0.42 -28.26 14.89
C PRO A 63 -1.60 -27.55 14.22
N ASP A 64 -1.44 -26.26 13.96
CA ASP A 64 -2.49 -25.40 13.38
C ASP A 64 -2.96 -25.86 12.00
N PHE A 65 -2.11 -26.60 11.30
CA PHE A 65 -2.39 -27.11 9.97
C PHE A 65 -1.88 -28.54 9.87
N ASP A 66 -2.79 -29.44 9.51
CA ASP A 66 -2.46 -30.78 9.08
C ASP A 66 -1.71 -30.75 7.73
N GLU A 67 -0.90 -31.76 7.44
CA GLU A 67 0.03 -31.76 6.30
C GLU A 67 -0.70 -31.62 4.96
N ARG A 68 -1.91 -32.17 4.88
CA ARG A 68 -2.85 -32.00 3.75
C ARG A 68 -3.31 -30.56 3.56
N THR A 69 -3.62 -29.87 4.65
CA THR A 69 -4.12 -28.50 4.62
C THR A 69 -3.02 -27.53 4.19
N VAL A 70 -1.77 -27.78 4.60
CA VAL A 70 -0.61 -26.97 4.17
C VAL A 70 -0.41 -27.02 2.66
N HIS A 71 -0.50 -28.21 2.04
CA HIS A 71 -0.31 -28.33 0.59
C HIS A 71 -1.42 -27.62 -0.20
N ASN A 72 -2.66 -27.69 0.27
CA ASN A 72 -3.78 -27.01 -0.39
C ASN A 72 -3.69 -25.47 -0.21
N MET A 73 -3.30 -25.02 0.98
CA MET A 73 -3.03 -23.61 1.26
C MET A 73 -1.93 -23.05 0.37
N GLN A 74 -0.85 -23.79 0.13
CA GLN A 74 0.25 -23.33 -0.74
C GLN A 74 -0.23 -23.02 -2.17
N LYS A 75 -1.06 -23.89 -2.76
CA LYS A 75 -1.65 -23.64 -4.08
C LYS A 75 -2.56 -22.41 -4.05
N PHE A 76 -3.40 -22.30 -3.03
CA PHE A 76 -4.27 -21.13 -2.84
C PHE A 76 -3.48 -19.82 -2.75
N TYR A 77 -2.41 -19.77 -1.93
CA TYR A 77 -1.56 -18.60 -1.81
C TYR A 77 -0.86 -18.23 -3.12
N ALA A 78 -0.45 -19.21 -3.93
CA ALA A 78 0.16 -18.96 -5.23
C ALA A 78 -0.83 -18.27 -6.20
N TYR A 79 -2.09 -18.74 -6.27
CA TYR A 79 -3.11 -18.08 -7.08
C TYR A 79 -3.48 -16.70 -6.53
N ALA A 80 -3.68 -16.60 -5.21
CA ALA A 80 -4.04 -15.34 -4.56
C ALA A 80 -2.95 -14.26 -4.76
N ALA A 81 -1.66 -14.63 -4.67
CA ALA A 81 -0.55 -13.71 -4.89
C ALA A 81 -0.50 -13.16 -6.33
N ASN A 82 -0.71 -14.03 -7.33
CA ASN A 82 -0.74 -13.60 -8.73
C ASN A 82 -1.92 -12.67 -9.02
N ILE A 83 -3.11 -12.98 -8.49
CA ILE A 83 -4.29 -12.12 -8.62
C ILE A 83 -4.03 -10.78 -7.94
N PHE A 84 -3.50 -10.78 -6.72
CA PHE A 84 -3.20 -9.57 -5.97
C PHE A 84 -2.20 -8.66 -6.69
N ILE A 85 -1.11 -9.22 -7.21
CA ILE A 85 -0.12 -8.45 -8.00
C ILE A 85 -0.76 -7.92 -9.28
N GLY A 86 -1.57 -8.73 -9.97
CA GLY A 86 -2.30 -8.28 -11.16
C GLY A 86 -3.22 -7.10 -10.87
N THR A 87 -3.99 -7.16 -9.79
CA THR A 87 -4.87 -6.06 -9.36
C THR A 87 -4.07 -4.81 -8.99
N LEU A 88 -2.94 -4.94 -8.31
CA LEU A 88 -2.07 -3.81 -7.99
C LEU A 88 -1.52 -3.13 -9.25
N LEU A 89 -1.08 -3.91 -10.25
CA LEU A 89 -0.57 -3.38 -11.51
C LEU A 89 -1.66 -2.62 -12.29
N ILE A 90 -2.87 -3.18 -12.34
CA ILE A 90 -4.01 -2.52 -12.99
C ILE A 90 -4.37 -1.23 -12.25
N GLY A 91 -4.45 -1.27 -10.92
CA GLY A 91 -4.72 -0.08 -10.11
C GLY A 91 -3.66 1.00 -10.29
N LEU A 92 -2.38 0.62 -10.33
CA LEU A 92 -1.28 1.54 -10.59
C LEU A 92 -1.35 2.17 -11.99
N ALA A 93 -1.72 1.38 -13.00
CA ALA A 93 -1.91 1.89 -14.36
C ALA A 93 -3.03 2.94 -14.43
N VAL A 94 -4.17 2.68 -13.80
CA VAL A 94 -5.30 3.64 -13.74
C VAL A 94 -4.89 4.93 -13.04
N VAL A 95 -4.25 4.83 -11.87
CA VAL A 95 -3.76 6.01 -11.13
C VAL A 95 -2.71 6.78 -11.93
N SER A 96 -1.84 6.09 -12.67
CA SER A 96 -0.84 6.73 -13.53
C SER A 96 -1.50 7.52 -14.66
N LEU A 97 -2.53 6.96 -15.31
CA LEU A 97 -3.28 7.67 -16.35
C LEU A 97 -3.97 8.93 -15.79
N MET A 98 -4.63 8.83 -14.62
CA MET A 98 -5.26 9.98 -13.96
C MET A 98 -4.25 11.06 -13.50
N GLY A 99 -3.01 10.66 -13.18
CA GLY A 99 -1.94 11.57 -12.78
C GLY A 99 -1.36 12.38 -13.93
N ILE A 100 -1.41 11.86 -15.16
CA ILE A 100 -0.97 12.57 -16.36
C ILE A 100 -1.93 13.72 -16.68
N GLU A 101 -3.23 13.51 -16.51
CA GLU A 101 -4.25 14.56 -16.73
C GLU A 101 -4.04 15.75 -15.80
N LYS A 102 -3.77 15.51 -14.51
CA LYS A 102 -3.53 16.61 -13.54
C LYS A 102 -2.27 17.42 -13.82
N ASN A 103 -1.18 16.76 -14.23
CA ASN A 103 0.06 17.47 -14.56
C ASN A 103 -0.04 18.21 -15.90
N HIS A 104 -0.83 17.69 -16.85
CA HIS A 104 -1.12 18.37 -18.10
C HIS A 104 -2.11 19.54 -17.89
N ASP A 105 -3.08 19.41 -17.00
CA ASP A 105 -4.03 20.46 -16.62
C ASP A 105 -3.37 21.60 -15.84
N ILE A 106 -2.35 21.35 -15.01
CA ILE A 106 -1.61 22.42 -14.33
C ILE A 106 -0.73 23.22 -15.31
N LEU A 107 -0.20 22.57 -16.35
CA LEU A 107 0.56 23.24 -17.41
C LEU A 107 -0.36 23.99 -18.39
N PHE A 108 -1.56 23.46 -18.69
CA PHE A 108 -2.57 24.14 -19.50
C PHE A 108 -3.27 25.28 -18.74
N ASN A 109 -3.62 25.11 -17.46
CA ASN A 109 -4.30 26.13 -16.67
C ASN A 109 -3.39 27.32 -16.36
N ASN A 110 -2.10 27.11 -16.06
CA ASN A 110 -1.16 28.23 -15.93
C ASN A 110 -0.88 28.94 -17.26
N CYS A 111 -1.20 28.33 -18.41
CA CYS A 111 -1.05 28.97 -19.72
C CYS A 111 -2.33 29.70 -20.19
N CYS A 112 -3.48 29.47 -19.55
CA CYS A 112 -4.79 29.98 -19.98
C CYS A 112 -5.63 30.71 -18.91
N TYR A 113 -5.22 30.75 -17.63
CA TYR A 113 -6.02 31.39 -16.57
C TYR A 113 -5.84 32.90 -16.42
N ASP A 114 -4.99 33.54 -17.23
CA ASP A 114 -4.84 34.99 -17.20
C ASP A 114 -5.33 35.63 -18.50
N LEU A 115 -6.63 35.50 -18.81
CA LEU A 115 -7.30 36.39 -19.76
C LEU A 115 -8.83 36.32 -19.66
N SER A 116 -9.39 36.85 -18.56
CA SER A 116 -10.64 37.59 -18.72
C SER A 116 -10.28 38.91 -19.40
N ILE A 117 -10.78 39.10 -20.62
CA ILE A 117 -10.73 40.30 -21.48
C ILE A 117 -9.72 40.17 -22.63
N PHE A 118 -10.29 39.86 -23.80
CA PHE A 118 -9.82 40.22 -25.16
C PHE A 118 -8.86 39.26 -25.91
N GLN A 119 -9.34 38.83 -27.08
CA GLN A 119 -8.61 38.23 -28.22
C GLN A 119 -8.15 36.75 -28.17
N ARG A 120 -8.97 35.91 -28.81
CA ARG A 120 -8.58 34.65 -29.48
C ARG A 120 -7.56 34.93 -30.59
N HIS A 121 -6.28 34.62 -30.43
CA HIS A 121 -5.45 34.23 -31.60
C HIS A 121 -4.06 33.62 -31.35
N TRP A 122 -3.51 33.58 -30.13
CA TRP A 122 -2.12 33.14 -29.96
C TRP A 122 -1.95 32.23 -28.76
N CYS A 123 -2.09 30.92 -28.98
CA CYS A 123 -1.58 29.90 -28.05
C CYS A 123 -0.46 29.11 -28.76
N THR A 124 0.66 29.79 -29.02
CA THR A 124 1.86 29.20 -29.60
C THR A 124 3.08 29.63 -28.78
N ARG A 125 3.27 29.00 -27.61
CA ARG A 125 4.57 28.65 -26.99
C ARG A 125 4.37 28.32 -25.50
N CYS A 126 4.28 27.03 -25.19
CA CYS A 126 4.84 26.53 -23.93
C CYS A 126 6.33 26.28 -24.19
N LYS A 127 7.21 27.00 -23.51
CA LYS A 127 8.66 26.76 -23.57
C LYS A 127 9.04 25.83 -22.43
N SER A 128 9.82 24.81 -22.79
CA SER A 128 10.39 23.72 -21.99
C SER A 128 11.07 24.17 -20.70
#